data_AF-A0A6I5RKW1-F1
#
_entry.id   AF-A0A6I5RKW1-F1
#
_cell.length_a   1.000
_cell.length_b   1.000
_cell.length_c   1.000
_cell.angle_alpha   90.00
_cell.angle_beta   90.00
_cell.angle_gamma   90.00
#
_symmetry.space_group_name_H-M   'P 1'
#
loop_
_entity.id
_entity.type
_entity.pdbx_description
1 polymer ?
#
loop_
_entity_poly.entity_id
_entity_poly.type
_entity_poly.pdbx_seq_one_letter_code
_entity_poly.pdbx_strand_id
1 'polypeptide(L)'
;SLNEIVGAQVISVPAVTVLNSARRSLLLTMAIFTTVFAVVILAVNYWLNRFVVRPLKRMSATAETVSMGDTDAEFPQTTEDEVGMLAQSFNRMRMSLQMAMQRLDRYRSERRGSSGAS
;
A
#
# COMPACT_ATOMS: atom_id res chain seq x y z
N SER A 1 55.91 49.83 -47.77
CA SER A 1 54.90 49.63 -46.72
C SER A 1 55.09 48.24 -46.11
N LEU A 2 56.09 48.08 -45.24
CA LEU A 2 56.14 46.92 -44.34
C LEU A 2 55.34 47.30 -43.10
N ASN A 3 54.30 46.53 -42.79
CA ASN A 3 53.95 46.05 -41.45
C ASN A 3 52.45 45.73 -41.37
N GLU A 4 52.04 44.54 -41.80
CA GLU A 4 50.79 43.97 -41.32
C GLU A 4 51.08 42.56 -40.83
N ILE A 5 51.47 42.47 -39.56
CA ILE A 5 51.50 41.21 -38.85
C ILE A 5 50.05 40.91 -38.47
N VAL A 6 49.33 40.19 -39.32
CA VAL A 6 48.08 39.55 -38.92
C VAL A 6 48.45 38.30 -38.12
N GLY A 7 48.72 38.48 -36.83
CA GLY A 7 48.99 37.38 -35.92
C GLY A 7 47.70 36.61 -35.61
N ALA A 8 47.74 35.27 -35.71
CA ALA A 8 46.66 34.40 -35.25
C ALA A 8 46.96 33.90 -33.83
N GLN A 9 46.02 34.09 -32.89
CA GLN A 9 46.11 33.53 -31.55
C GLN A 9 45.24 32.28 -31.47
N VAL A 10 45.86 31.11 -31.27
CA VAL A 10 45.14 29.85 -31.03
C VAL A 10 44.95 29.69 -29.52
N ILE A 11 43.70 29.77 -29.06
CA ILE A 11 43.35 29.46 -27.66
C ILE A 11 42.91 28.00 -27.61
N SER A 12 43.76 27.13 -27.09
CA SER A 12 43.40 25.74 -26.80
C SER A 12 42.66 25.67 -25.47
N VAL A 13 41.37 25.36 -25.49
CA VAL A 13 40.61 25.04 -24.28
C VAL A 13 40.91 23.57 -23.92
N PRO A 14 41.37 23.28 -22.68
CA PRO A 14 41.66 21.90 -22.28
C PRO A 14 40.38 21.06 -22.32
N ALA A 15 40.32 20.05 -23.18
CA ALA A 15 39.15 19.15 -23.30
C ALA A 15 38.74 18.51 -21.95
N VAL A 16 39.70 18.37 -21.02
CA VAL A 16 39.48 17.84 -19.67
C VAL A 16 38.49 18.64 -18.84
N THR A 17 38.39 19.97 -19.03
CA THR A 17 37.45 20.80 -18.26
C THR A 17 36.02 20.61 -18.76
N VAL A 18 35.84 20.45 -20.07
CA VAL A 18 34.55 20.14 -20.70
C VAL A 18 34.09 18.74 -20.28
N LEU A 19 34.99 17.76 -20.30
CA LEU A 19 34.69 16.37 -19.93
C LEU A 19 34.32 16.22 -18.44
N ASN A 20 35.03 16.91 -17.55
CA ASN A 20 34.71 16.89 -16.12
C ASN A 20 33.39 17.57 -15.79
N SER A 21 33.07 18.68 -16.48
CA SER A 21 31.78 19.37 -16.32
C SER A 21 30.63 18.48 -16.80
N ALA A 22 30.80 17.80 -17.94
CA ALA A 22 29.82 16.84 -18.45
C ALA A 22 29.61 15.66 -17.48
N ARG A 23 30.69 15.08 -16.94
CA ARG A 23 30.62 13.97 -15.97
C ARG A 23 29.92 14.39 -14.68
N ARG A 24 30.20 15.59 -14.17
CA ARG A 24 29.55 16.13 -12.97
C ARG A 24 28.05 16.32 -13.19
N SER A 25 27.66 16.91 -14.30
CA SER A 25 26.23 17.07 -14.65
C SER A 25 25.54 15.71 -14.77
N LEU A 26 26.17 14.73 -15.43
CA LEU A 26 25.63 13.37 -15.53
C LEU A 26 25.45 12.72 -14.15
N LEU A 27 26.46 12.80 -13.28
CA LEU A 27 26.37 12.26 -11.93
C LEU A 27 25.28 12.93 -11.10
N LEU A 28 25.12 14.26 -11.20
CA LEU A 28 24.06 14.99 -10.52
C LEU A 28 22.68 14.57 -11.02
N THR A 29 22.49 14.47 -12.35
CA THR A 29 21.24 14.00 -12.94
C THR A 29 20.91 12.58 -12.49
N MET A 30 21.88 11.66 -12.50
CA MET A 30 21.69 10.30 -12.00
C MET A 30 21.35 10.29 -10.51
N ALA A 31 22.07 11.05 -9.68
CA ALA A 31 21.81 11.13 -8.25
C ALA A 31 20.40 11.66 -7.94
N ILE A 32 19.92 12.66 -8.70
CA ILE A 32 18.56 13.18 -8.59
C ILE A 32 17.56 12.06 -8.93
N PHE A 33 17.70 11.39 -10.07
CA PHE A 33 16.80 10.31 -10.45
C PHE A 33 16.79 9.18 -9.43
N THR A 34 17.95 8.71 -8.99
CA THR A 34 18.06 7.67 -7.96
C THR A 34 17.35 8.08 -6.68
N THR A 35 17.54 9.32 -6.24
CA THR A 35 16.89 9.86 -5.03
C THR A 35 15.37 9.89 -5.21
N VAL A 36 14.88 10.40 -6.34
CA VAL A 36 13.44 10.45 -6.64
C VAL A 36 12.84 9.05 -6.66
N PHE A 37 13.47 8.09 -7.35
CA PHE A 37 13.00 6.71 -7.37
C PHE A 37 12.98 6.07 -5.99
N ALA A 38 14.03 6.27 -5.19
CA ALA A 38 14.08 5.76 -3.82
C ALA A 38 12.93 6.30 -2.97
N VAL A 39 12.66 7.61 -3.05
CA VAL A 39 11.54 8.25 -2.34
C VAL A 39 10.19 7.70 -2.80
N VAL A 40 9.98 7.56 -4.12
CA VAL A 40 8.73 7.02 -4.67
C VAL A 40 8.52 5.57 -4.22
N ILE A 41 9.56 4.73 -4.27
CA ILE A 41 9.48 3.33 -3.84
C ILE A 41 9.10 3.24 -2.36
N LEU A 42 9.71 4.05 -1.50
CA LEU A 42 9.40 4.08 -0.07
C LEU A 42 7.98 4.58 0.17
N ALA A 43 7.55 5.64 -0.52
CA ALA A 43 6.20 6.18 -0.42
C ALA A 43 5.14 5.15 -0.85
N VAL A 44 5.33 4.48 -1.99
CA VAL A 44 4.43 3.43 -2.49
C VAL A 44 4.38 2.24 -1.54
N ASN A 45 5.52 1.77 -1.03
CA ASN A 45 5.55 0.67 -0.05
C ASN A 45 4.80 1.03 1.24
N TYR A 46 5.01 2.24 1.75
CA TYR A 46 4.31 2.71 2.93
C TYR A 46 2.79 2.81 2.69
N TRP A 47 2.38 3.40 1.56
CA TRP A 47 0.98 3.52 1.17
C TRP A 47 0.32 2.15 0.99
N LEU A 48 0.94 1.26 0.22
CA LEU A 48 0.44 -0.11 -0.02
C LEU A 48 0.29 -0.87 1.30
N ASN A 49 1.27 -0.78 2.20
CA ASN A 49 1.18 -1.43 3.49
C ASN A 49 0.03 -0.86 4.34
N ARG A 50 -0.18 0.46 4.31
CA ARG A 50 -1.17 1.15 5.15
C ARG A 50 -2.61 0.94 4.67
N PHE A 51 -2.83 0.99 3.37
CA PHE A 51 -4.17 1.02 2.75
C PHE A 51 -4.61 -0.32 2.16
N VAL A 52 -3.68 -1.23 1.86
CA VAL A 52 -4.02 -2.55 1.29
C VAL A 52 -3.61 -3.68 2.24
N VAL A 53 -2.32 -3.82 2.54
CA VAL A 53 -1.82 -5.00 3.27
C VAL A 53 -2.35 -5.07 4.70
N ARG A 54 -2.30 -3.96 5.46
CA ARG A 54 -2.79 -3.93 6.85
C ARG A 54 -4.29 -4.21 6.95
N PRO A 55 -5.18 -3.57 6.16
CA PRO A 55 -6.60 -3.92 6.14
C PRO A 55 -6.85 -5.39 5.82
N LEU A 56 -6.21 -5.93 4.77
CA LEU A 56 -6.40 -7.34 4.39
C LEU A 56 -5.94 -8.32 5.49
N LYS A 57 -4.80 -8.05 6.15
CA LYS A 57 -4.34 -8.86 7.29
C LYS A 57 -5.33 -8.84 8.45
N ARG A 58 -5.90 -7.68 8.76
CA ARG A 58 -6.92 -7.55 9.81
C ARG A 58 -8.19 -8.32 9.44
N MET A 59 -8.66 -8.24 8.19
CA MET A 59 -9.81 -9.02 7.73
C MET A 59 -9.58 -10.52 7.87
N SER A 60 -8.38 -10.99 7.50
CA SER A 60 -7.99 -12.40 7.67
C SER A 60 -8.02 -12.83 9.14
N ALA A 61 -7.50 -12.01 10.05
CA ALA A 61 -7.51 -12.32 11.49
C ALA A 61 -8.94 -12.33 12.06
N THR A 62 -9.78 -11.39 11.64
CA THR A 62 -11.21 -11.38 12.01
C THR A 62 -11.91 -12.63 11.47
N ALA A 63 -11.62 -13.06 10.25
CA ALA A 63 -12.17 -14.30 9.68
C ALA A 63 -11.81 -15.54 10.49
N GLU A 64 -10.58 -15.63 10.97
CA GLU A 64 -10.12 -16.72 11.83
C GLU A 64 -10.80 -16.70 13.20
N THR A 65 -11.06 -15.51 13.75
CA THR A 65 -11.81 -15.38 15.02
C THR A 65 -13.28 -15.82 14.83
N VAL A 66 -13.90 -15.36 13.74
CA VAL A 66 -15.27 -15.72 13.34
C VAL A 66 -15.41 -17.21 13.09
N SER A 67 -14.41 -17.86 12.48
CA SER A 67 -14.44 -19.31 12.22
C SER A 67 -14.37 -20.14 13.51
N MET A 68 -13.80 -19.60 14.58
CA MET A 68 -13.80 -20.20 15.92
C MET A 68 -15.10 -19.95 16.71
N GLY A 69 -16.05 -19.20 16.15
CA GLY A 69 -17.37 -18.94 16.74
C GLY A 69 -17.48 -17.60 17.47
N ASP A 70 -16.40 -16.82 17.55
CA ASP A 70 -16.46 -15.45 18.07
C ASP A 70 -16.79 -14.48 16.93
N THR A 71 -18.06 -14.07 16.89
CA THR A 71 -18.59 -13.26 15.78
C THR A 71 -18.74 -11.78 16.12
N ASP A 72 -18.32 -11.31 17.28
CA ASP A 72 -18.59 -9.93 17.72
C ASP A 72 -17.58 -8.90 17.16
N ALA A 73 -16.48 -9.35 16.56
CA ALA A 73 -15.48 -8.47 15.97
C ALA A 73 -15.97 -7.79 14.68
N GLU A 74 -15.98 -6.45 14.67
CA GLU A 74 -16.33 -5.65 13.50
C GLU A 74 -15.11 -5.11 12.77
N PHE A 75 -15.18 -5.12 11.43
CA PHE A 75 -14.18 -4.46 10.61
C PHE A 75 -14.63 -3.03 10.27
N PRO A 76 -13.91 -1.99 10.74
CA PRO A 76 -14.25 -0.61 10.41
C PRO A 76 -14.02 -0.34 8.92
N GLN A 77 -15.05 0.17 8.25
CA GLN A 77 -14.97 0.69 6.89
C GLN A 77 -14.00 1.88 6.88
N THR A 78 -12.75 1.64 6.48
CA THR A 78 -11.69 2.66 6.60
C THR A 78 -11.49 3.42 5.28
N THR A 79 -12.06 2.95 4.17
CA THR A 79 -11.84 3.50 2.82
C THR A 79 -13.06 3.21 1.94
N GLU A 80 -13.33 4.04 0.94
CA GLU A 80 -14.45 3.91 -0.02
C GLU A 80 -14.02 3.27 -1.36
N ASP A 81 -12.90 2.56 -1.36
CA ASP A 81 -12.32 1.89 -2.53
C ASP A 81 -12.72 0.40 -2.60
N GLU A 82 -12.06 -0.38 -3.46
CA GLU A 82 -12.28 -1.82 -3.58
C GLU A 82 -12.01 -2.57 -2.26
N VAL A 83 -11.06 -2.11 -1.45
CA VAL A 83 -10.77 -2.69 -0.12
C VAL A 83 -11.92 -2.40 0.84
N GLY A 84 -12.48 -1.19 0.79
CA GLY A 84 -13.71 -0.82 1.49
C GLY A 84 -14.91 -1.69 1.13
N MET A 85 -15.18 -1.83 -0.17
CA MET A 85 -16.26 -2.68 -0.66
C MET A 85 -16.11 -4.15 -0.23
N LEU A 86 -14.86 -4.66 -0.23
CA LEU A 86 -14.56 -6.00 0.26
C LEU A 86 -14.84 -6.11 1.76
N ALA A 87 -14.40 -5.13 2.57
CA ALA A 87 -14.70 -5.07 4.00
C ALA A 87 -16.22 -5.06 4.27
N GLN A 88 -16.99 -4.38 3.42
CA GLN A 88 -18.45 -4.30 3.59
C GLN A 88 -19.11 -5.65 3.31
N SER A 89 -18.66 -6.32 2.25
CA SER A 89 -19.11 -7.66 1.90
C SER A 89 -18.77 -8.67 3.01
N PHE A 90 -17.57 -8.54 3.60
CA PHE A 90 -17.14 -9.37 4.70
C PHE A 90 -17.99 -9.17 5.97
N ASN A 91 -18.30 -7.92 6.34
CA ASN A 91 -19.18 -7.64 7.47
C ASN A 91 -20.59 -8.21 7.26
N ARG A 92 -21.15 -8.14 6.04
CA ARG A 92 -22.44 -8.77 5.72
C ARG A 92 -22.39 -10.29 5.89
N MET A 93 -21.30 -10.93 5.46
CA MET A 93 -21.08 -12.36 5.64
C MET A 93 -21.04 -12.75 7.12
N ARG A 94 -20.25 -12.03 7.93
CA ARG A 94 -20.17 -12.20 9.38
C ARG A 94 -21.55 -12.11 10.04
N MET A 95 -22.31 -11.06 9.72
CA MET A 95 -23.64 -10.84 10.29
C MET A 95 -24.62 -11.96 9.90
N SER A 96 -24.51 -12.46 8.67
CA SER A 96 -25.32 -13.59 8.20
C SER A 96 -25.01 -14.87 8.97
N LEU A 97 -23.74 -15.13 9.26
CA LEU A 97 -23.29 -16.26 10.08
C LEU A 97 -23.78 -16.13 11.54
N GLN A 98 -23.64 -14.95 12.14
CA GLN A 98 -24.11 -14.67 13.50
C GLN A 98 -25.61 -14.93 13.62
N MET A 99 -26.41 -14.45 12.66
CA MET A 99 -27.85 -14.73 12.63
C MET A 99 -28.17 -16.22 12.47
N ALA A 100 -27.41 -16.95 11.66
CA ALA A 100 -27.59 -18.40 11.50
C ALA A 100 -27.32 -19.16 12.81
N MET A 101 -26.27 -18.81 13.53
CA MET A 101 -25.94 -19.40 14.85
C MET A 101 -27.03 -19.12 15.89
N GLN A 102 -27.49 -17.87 16.00
CA GLN A 102 -28.57 -17.49 16.94
C GLN A 102 -29.87 -18.25 16.69
N ARG A 103 -30.22 -18.50 15.42
CA ARG A 103 -31.40 -19.32 15.07
C ARG A 103 -31.25 -20.76 15.56
N LEU A 104 -30.06 -21.35 15.39
CA LEU A 104 -29.79 -22.71 15.85
C LEU A 104 -29.91 -22.83 17.37
N ASP A 105 -29.41 -21.85 18.12
CA ASP A 105 -29.48 -21.86 19.58
C ASP A 105 -30.91 -21.67 20.10
N ARG A 106 -31.73 -20.85 19.42
CA ARG A 106 -33.15 -20.71 19.72
C ARG A 106 -33.87 -22.06 19.58
N TYR A 107 -33.68 -22.78 18.48
CA TYR A 107 -34.28 -24.11 18.30
C TYR A 107 -33.85 -25.13 19.37
N ARG A 108 -32.59 -25.06 19.83
CA ARG A 108 -32.11 -25.90 20.93
C ARG A 108 -32.78 -25.57 22.26
N SER A 109 -33.03 -24.29 22.53
CA SER A 109 -33.71 -23.86 23.76
C SER A 109 -35.18 -24.26 23.80
N GLU A 110 -35.89 -24.16 22.67
CA GLU A 110 -37.30 -24.54 22.55
C GLU A 110 -37.51 -26.05 22.77
N ARG A 111 -36.66 -26.90 22.16
CA ARG A 111 -36.74 -28.36 22.35
C ARG A 111 -36.43 -28.81 23.79
N ARG A 112 -35.53 -28.11 24.49
CA ARG A 112 -35.24 -28.40 25.90
C ARG A 112 -36.40 -28.00 26.82
N GLY A 113 -37.10 -26.91 26.50
CA GLY A 113 -38.29 -26.47 27.24
C GLY A 113 -39.48 -27.43 27.10
N SER A 114 -39.70 -28.01 25.91
CA SER A 114 -40.83 -28.93 25.69
C SER A 114 -40.66 -30.30 26.34
N SER A 115 -39.44 -30.82 26.50
CA SER A 115 -39.19 -32.13 27.12
C SER A 115 -39.18 -32.11 28.65
N GLY A 116 -39.16 -30.95 29.31
CA GLY A 116 -39.27 -30.84 30.77
C GLY A 116 -40.71 -30.63 31.28
N ALA A 117 -41.68 -30.48 30.37
CA ALA A 117 -43.08 -30.19 30.68
C ALA A 117 -44.02 -31.40 30.48
N SER A 118 -43.48 -32.61 30.39
CA SER A 118 -44.21 -33.89 30.34
C SER A 118 -43.65 -34.83 31.39
#